data_AF-A0A1V1PTK2-F1
#
_entry.id   AF-A0A1V1PTK2-F1
#
_cell.length_a   1.000
_cell.length_b   1.000
_cell.length_c   1.000
_cell.angle_alpha   90.00
_cell.angle_beta   90.00
_cell.angle_gamma   90.00
#
_symmetry.space_group_name_H-M   'P 1'
#
loop_
_entity.id
_entity.type
_entity.pdbx_description
1 polymer ?
#
loop_
_entity_poly.entity_id
_entity_poly.type
_entity_poly.pdbx_seq_one_letter_code
_entity_poly.pdbx_strand_id
1 'polypeptide(L)'
;MDAAMTTKSPVRFDGLYSAVSMAHRVDGVTAYLRFYPDGVVLRTTSTAPADDVAKWLVKGFRAGPWNADGAYSITDKRIEFTFHLKQDKSAPLYNDKVPDGEINYRGRIEDDRLILTCRDGILKSRSDWIFSFNAVRGMK
;
A
#
# COMPACT_ATOMS: atom_id res chain seq x y z
N MET A 1 8.66 -33.85 17.42
CA MET A 1 7.42 -33.04 17.42
C MET A 1 7.86 -31.60 17.37
N ASP A 2 8.05 -31.06 16.18
CA ASP A 2 8.42 -29.65 16.03
C ASP A 2 7.20 -28.79 16.25
N ALA A 3 7.24 -28.00 17.33
CA ALA A 3 6.27 -26.96 17.57
C ALA A 3 6.44 -25.91 16.47
N ALA A 4 5.43 -25.79 15.60
CA ALA A 4 5.34 -24.67 14.67
C ALA A 4 5.23 -23.39 15.49
N MET A 5 6.37 -22.72 15.71
CA MET A 5 6.41 -21.37 16.23
C MET A 5 5.62 -20.51 15.25
N THR A 6 4.45 -20.05 15.68
CA THR A 6 3.66 -19.07 14.95
C THR A 6 4.45 -17.77 14.99
N THR A 7 5.35 -17.58 14.03
CA THR A 7 6.07 -16.32 13.87
C THR A 7 5.01 -15.27 13.57
N LYS A 8 4.74 -14.42 14.58
CA LYS A 8 3.87 -13.26 14.41
C LYS A 8 4.37 -12.50 13.18
N SER A 9 3.51 -12.39 12.16
CA SER A 9 3.85 -11.65 10.95
C SER A 9 4.45 -10.30 11.34
N PRO A 10 5.62 -9.91 10.80
CA PRO A 10 6.25 -8.64 11.16
C PRO A 10 5.40 -7.45 10.70
N VAL A 11 4.51 -7.62 9.72
CA VAL A 11 3.49 -6.61 9.37
C VAL A 11 2.23 -6.76 10.19
N ARG A 12 1.58 -5.63 10.45
CA ARG A 12 0.30 -5.53 11.15
C ARG A 12 -0.87 -5.51 10.17
N PHE A 13 -1.99 -6.09 10.61
CA PHE A 13 -3.21 -6.25 9.82
C PHE A 13 -4.42 -5.48 10.40
N ASP A 14 -4.29 -5.02 11.65
CA ASP A 14 -5.33 -4.35 12.45
C ASP A 14 -5.36 -2.83 12.23
N GLY A 15 -4.91 -2.34 11.07
CA GLY A 15 -4.83 -0.91 10.80
C GLY A 15 -4.25 -0.58 9.43
N LEU A 16 -3.77 0.66 9.30
CA LEU A 16 -3.21 1.19 8.06
C LEU A 16 -1.80 1.71 8.28
N TYR A 17 -0.93 1.46 7.31
CA TYR A 17 0.36 2.14 7.20
C TYR A 17 0.17 3.42 6.39
N SER A 18 0.59 4.56 6.93
CA SER A 18 0.45 5.86 6.26
C SER A 18 1.79 6.58 6.10
N ALA A 19 1.97 7.27 4.98
CA ALA A 19 3.09 8.16 4.75
C ALA A 19 2.62 9.44 4.06
N VAL A 20 3.01 10.59 4.59
CA VAL A 20 2.81 11.87 3.90
C VAL A 20 3.86 11.97 2.80
N SER A 21 3.42 12.22 1.56
CA SER A 21 4.39 12.43 0.51
C SER A 21 5.10 13.76 0.71
N MET A 22 6.42 13.75 0.89
CA MET A 22 7.22 14.97 0.84
C MET A 22 7.61 15.36 -0.60
N ALA A 23 7.35 14.48 -1.58
CA ALA A 23 7.82 14.62 -2.96
C ALA A 23 6.71 14.95 -3.96
N HIS A 24 5.44 14.71 -3.62
CA HIS A 24 4.32 15.08 -4.48
C HIS A 24 3.88 16.52 -4.18
N ARG A 25 3.80 17.32 -5.25
CA ARG A 25 3.51 18.77 -5.27
C ARG A 25 2.10 19.17 -4.77
N VAL A 26 1.41 18.26 -4.07
CA VAL A 26 0.09 18.50 -3.49
C VAL A 26 0.25 18.31 -1.99
N ASP A 27 0.44 19.44 -1.30
CA ASP A 27 0.50 19.48 0.15
C ASP A 27 -0.74 18.79 0.74
N GLY A 28 -0.52 17.91 1.73
CA GLY A 28 -1.59 17.26 2.48
C GLY A 28 -2.11 15.93 1.93
N VAL A 29 -1.57 15.40 0.83
CA VAL A 29 -1.93 14.04 0.37
C VAL A 29 -1.13 12.97 1.12
N THR A 30 -1.85 12.04 1.74
CA THR A 30 -1.29 10.89 2.46
C THR A 30 -1.48 9.62 1.63
N ALA A 31 -0.41 8.83 1.50
CA ALA A 31 -0.46 7.49 0.95
C ALA A 31 -0.80 6.50 2.07
N TYR A 32 -1.74 5.58 1.80
CA TYR A 32 -2.18 4.56 2.73
C TYR A 32 -1.97 3.17 2.15
N LEU A 33 -1.51 2.25 2.99
CA LEU A 33 -1.37 0.83 2.70
C LEU A 33 -2.14 0.00 3.74
N ARG A 34 -2.83 -1.04 3.29
CA ARG A 34 -3.43 -2.07 4.16
C ARG A 34 -2.95 -3.45 3.73
N PHE A 35 -2.41 -4.21 4.66
CA PHE A 35 -1.99 -5.59 4.45
C PHE A 35 -3.07 -6.56 4.91
N TYR A 36 -3.14 -7.71 4.26
CA TYR A 36 -4.04 -8.81 4.61
C TYR A 36 -3.25 -10.10 4.79
N PRO A 37 -3.64 -10.99 5.74
CA PRO A 37 -2.90 -12.22 6.04
C PRO A 37 -2.68 -13.18 4.87
N ASP A 38 -3.47 -13.08 3.81
CA ASP A 38 -3.40 -13.92 2.61
C ASP A 38 -2.42 -13.41 1.54
N GLY A 39 -1.56 -12.44 1.88
CA GLY A 39 -0.54 -11.93 0.95
C GLY A 39 -1.01 -10.78 0.06
N VAL A 40 -2.22 -10.26 0.29
CA VAL A 40 -2.75 -9.09 -0.44
C VAL A 40 -2.38 -7.78 0.26
N VAL A 41 -1.94 -6.79 -0.51
CA VAL A 41 -1.80 -5.40 -0.07
C VAL A 41 -2.69 -4.50 -0.92
N LEU A 42 -3.37 -3.54 -0.27
CA LEU A 42 -4.16 -2.51 -0.93
C LEU A 42 -3.51 -1.14 -0.72
N ARG A 43 -3.58 -0.28 -1.74
CA ARG A 43 -3.08 1.10 -1.70
C ARG A 43 -4.14 2.10 -2.11
N THR A 44 -4.11 3.27 -1.48
CA THR A 44 -4.80 4.46 -1.96
C THR A 44 -4.07 5.73 -1.52
N THR A 45 -4.48 6.88 -2.04
CA THR A 45 -3.99 8.20 -1.63
C THR A 45 -5.16 9.11 -1.33
N SER A 46 -5.12 9.84 -0.21
CA SER A 46 -6.21 10.72 0.20
C SER A 46 -5.75 11.83 1.12
N THR A 47 -6.57 12.87 1.24
CA THR A 47 -6.51 13.89 2.29
C THR A 47 -7.39 13.54 3.50
N ALA A 48 -8.22 12.49 3.39
CA ALA A 48 -9.12 12.07 4.46
C ALA A 48 -8.37 11.35 5.60
N PRO A 49 -8.90 11.37 6.85
CA PRO A 49 -8.32 10.64 7.97
C PRO A 49 -8.26 9.12 7.75
N ALA A 50 -7.33 8.44 8.43
CA ALA A 50 -7.12 7.00 8.31
C ALA A 50 -8.40 6.16 8.56
N ASP A 51 -9.21 6.54 9.55
CA ASP A 51 -10.46 5.82 9.88
C ASP A 51 -11.50 5.86 8.74
N ASP A 52 -11.52 6.93 7.95
CA ASP A 52 -12.40 7.03 6.78
C ASP A 52 -11.83 6.28 5.58
N VAL A 53 -10.52 6.39 5.35
CA VAL A 53 -9.81 5.68 4.28
C VAL A 53 -9.87 4.16 4.46
N ALA A 54 -9.88 3.67 5.70
CA ALA A 54 -9.99 2.26 6.03
C ALA A 54 -11.21 1.58 5.38
N LYS A 55 -12.30 2.33 5.23
CA LYS A 55 -13.55 1.86 4.60
C LYS A 55 -13.38 1.60 3.10
N TRP A 56 -12.40 2.26 2.46
CA TRP A 56 -12.12 2.10 1.04
C TRP A 56 -11.10 1.01 0.74
N LEU A 57 -10.19 0.76 1.68
CA LEU A 57 -9.19 -0.30 1.57
C LEU A 57 -9.77 -1.63 2.03
N VAL A 58 -10.88 -2.05 1.42
CA VAL A 58 -11.54 -3.36 1.61
C VAL A 58 -11.44 -4.14 0.31
N LYS A 59 -11.16 -5.45 0.39
CA LYS A 59 -11.09 -6.31 -0.81
C LYS A 59 -12.40 -6.24 -1.60
N GLY A 60 -12.28 -6.12 -2.92
CA GLY A 60 -13.42 -6.00 -3.83
C GLY A 60 -14.02 -4.59 -3.91
N PHE A 61 -13.62 -3.65 -3.05
CA PHE A 61 -14.10 -2.27 -3.11
C PHE A 61 -13.25 -1.42 -4.06
N ARG A 62 -13.87 -0.97 -5.17
CA ARG A 62 -13.24 -0.10 -6.16
C ARG A 62 -13.77 1.33 -6.04
N ALA A 63 -13.29 2.09 -5.05
CA ALA A 63 -13.53 3.54 -5.01
C ALA A 63 -12.47 4.26 -5.85
N GLY A 64 -12.77 4.43 -7.13
CA GLY A 64 -11.99 5.28 -8.03
C GLY A 64 -10.72 4.65 -8.60
N PRO A 65 -10.02 5.39 -9.48
CA PRO A 65 -8.94 4.87 -10.33
C PRO A 65 -7.61 4.60 -9.59
N TRP A 66 -7.53 4.91 -8.29
CA TRP A 66 -6.28 4.86 -7.52
C TRP A 66 -6.25 3.77 -6.44
N ASN A 67 -7.31 2.98 -6.33
CA ASN A 67 -7.30 1.76 -5.52
C ASN A 67 -6.59 0.67 -6.31
N ALA A 68 -5.40 0.29 -5.85
CA ALA A 68 -4.64 -0.79 -6.45
C ALA A 68 -4.48 -1.94 -5.44
N ASP A 69 -4.66 -3.14 -5.95
CA ASP A 69 -4.29 -4.39 -5.29
C ASP A 69 -2.91 -4.84 -5.77
N GLY A 70 -2.15 -5.38 -4.82
CA GLY A 70 -0.84 -5.97 -5.05
C GLY A 70 -0.68 -7.24 -4.23
N ALA A 71 0.28 -8.07 -4.64
CA ALA A 71 0.75 -9.19 -3.84
C ALA A 71 2.02 -8.77 -3.10
N TYR A 72 2.17 -9.20 -1.85
CA TYR A 72 3.37 -8.97 -1.06
C TYR A 72 4.01 -10.27 -0.61
N SER A 73 5.33 -10.25 -0.46
CA SER A 73 6.12 -11.31 0.15
C SER A 73 6.93 -10.75 1.32
N ILE A 74 7.17 -11.59 2.33
CA ILE A 74 8.00 -11.25 3.49
C ILE A 74 9.01 -12.36 3.71
N THR A 75 10.29 -11.98 3.78
CA THR A 75 11.39 -12.86 4.16
C THR A 75 12.15 -12.18 5.29
N ASP A 76 12.14 -12.79 6.48
CA ASP A 76 12.63 -12.20 7.73
C ASP A 76 11.96 -10.86 8.05
N LYS A 77 12.70 -9.75 7.92
CA LYS A 77 12.21 -8.38 8.09
C LYS A 77 12.19 -7.61 6.77
N ARG A 78 12.35 -8.28 5.63
CA ARG A 78 12.25 -7.67 4.30
C ARG A 78 10.86 -7.86 3.75
N ILE A 79 10.36 -6.82 3.10
CA ILE A 79 9.06 -6.83 2.44
C ILE A 79 9.23 -6.30 1.03
N GLU A 80 8.52 -6.93 0.10
CA GLU A 80 8.39 -6.48 -1.28
C GLU A 80 6.94 -6.64 -1.72
N PHE A 81 6.48 -5.73 -2.57
CA PHE A 81 5.17 -5.81 -3.19
C PHE A 81 5.11 -4.98 -4.46
N THR A 82 4.23 -5.40 -5.36
CA THR A 82 4.02 -4.74 -6.65
C THR A 82 2.55 -4.44 -6.84
N PHE A 83 2.25 -3.20 -7.21
CA PHE A 83 0.93 -2.83 -7.69
C PHE A 83 0.95 -2.79 -9.21
N HIS A 84 0.01 -3.50 -9.83
CA HIS A 84 -0.22 -3.42 -11.26
C HIS A 84 -1.33 -2.38 -11.50
N LEU A 85 -0.95 -1.23 -12.04
CA LEU A 85 -1.89 -0.22 -12.48
C LEU A 85 -2.35 -0.62 -13.88
N LYS A 86 -3.55 -1.19 -13.95
CA LYS A 86 -4.27 -1.39 -15.21
C LYS A 86 -5.35 -0.33 -15.30
N GLN A 87 -5.33 0.46 -16.36
CA GLN A 87 -6.45 1.34 -16.59
C GLN A 87 -7.66 0.56 -17.11
N ASP A 88 -8.80 0.78 -16.46
CA ASP A 88 -10.07 0.43 -17.05
C ASP A 88 -10.41 1.45 -18.15
N LYS A 89 -10.29 1.03 -19.41
CA LYS A 89 -10.61 1.86 -20.59
C LYS A 89 -12.06 2.31 -20.65
N SER A 90 -12.95 1.67 -19.88
CA SER A 90 -14.35 2.03 -19.78
C SER A 90 -14.66 3.01 -18.64
N ALA A 91 -13.68 3.31 -17.78
CA ALA A 91 -13.89 4.22 -16.65
C ALA A 91 -14.03 5.68 -17.13
N PRO A 92 -14.91 6.49 -16.50
CA PRO A 92 -15.11 7.90 -16.85
C PRO A 92 -13.85 8.78 -16.73
N LEU A 93 -12.84 8.31 -15.98
CA LEU A 93 -11.56 8.98 -15.76
C LEU A 93 -10.40 8.32 -16.54
N TYR A 94 -10.71 7.49 -17.55
CA TYR A 94 -9.71 6.91 -18.44
C TYR A 94 -8.86 8.00 -19.08
N ASN A 95 -7.55 7.81 -19.07
CA ASN A 95 -6.60 8.72 -19.69
C ASN A 95 -5.54 7.89 -20.43
N ASP A 96 -5.64 7.88 -21.75
CA ASP A 96 -4.73 7.17 -22.65
C ASP A 96 -3.26 7.58 -22.51
N LYS A 97 -2.98 8.73 -21.87
CA LYS A 97 -1.63 9.22 -21.57
C LYS A 97 -1.00 8.61 -20.33
N VAL A 98 -1.75 7.91 -19.49
CA VAL A 98 -1.19 7.20 -18.32
C VAL A 98 -1.04 5.72 -18.71
N PRO A 99 0.16 5.25 -19.03
CA PRO A 99 0.34 3.87 -19.47
C PRO A 99 0.00 2.90 -18.32
N ASP A 100 -0.41 1.69 -18.69
CA ASP A 100 -0.36 0.57 -17.75
C ASP A 100 1.08 0.45 -17.22
N GLY A 101 1.21 0.06 -15.96
CA GLY A 101 2.52 -0.06 -15.39
C GLY A 101 2.53 -0.64 -14.00
N GLU A 102 3.72 -0.69 -13.45
CA GLU A 102 3.99 -1.32 -12.17
C GLU A 102 4.62 -0.32 -11.21
N ILE A 103 4.16 -0.34 -9.98
CA ILE A 103 4.81 0.36 -8.88
C ILE A 103 5.35 -0.71 -7.94
N ASN A 104 6.67 -0.77 -7.86
CA ASN A 104 7.39 -1.77 -7.09
C ASN A 104 7.91 -1.16 -5.79
N TYR A 105 7.50 -1.72 -4.66
CA TYR A 105 8.01 -1.36 -3.34
C TYR A 105 8.89 -2.49 -2.82
N ARG A 106 10.01 -2.11 -2.21
CA ARG A 106 10.87 -3.04 -1.47
C ARG A 106 11.48 -2.33 -0.27
N GLY A 107 11.69 -3.05 0.82
CA GLY A 107 12.31 -2.45 1.98
C GLY A 107 12.32 -3.34 3.20
N ARG A 108 12.23 -2.71 4.36
CA ARG A 108 12.33 -3.38 5.65
C ARG A 108 11.21 -2.96 6.60
N ILE A 109 10.91 -3.88 7.50
CA ILE A 109 9.92 -3.72 8.56
C ILE A 109 10.68 -3.43 9.86
N GLU A 110 10.33 -2.31 10.49
CA GLU A 110 10.89 -1.86 11.76
C GLU A 110 9.72 -1.56 12.71
N ASP A 111 9.35 -2.55 13.52
CA ASP A 111 8.23 -2.47 14.47
C ASP A 111 6.95 -1.96 13.78
N ASP A 112 6.49 -0.77 14.16
CA ASP A 112 5.30 -0.10 13.61
C ASP A 112 5.62 0.72 12.34
N ARG A 113 6.74 0.47 11.65
CA ARG A 113 7.16 1.22 10.45
C ARG A 113 7.57 0.33 9.28
N LEU A 114 7.33 0.84 8.08
CA LEU A 114 7.88 0.31 6.84
C LEU A 114 8.80 1.35 6.22
N ILE A 115 10.06 0.99 6.02
CA ILE A 115 11.04 1.81 5.30
C ILE A 115 11.20 1.22 3.92
N LEU A 116 10.60 1.87 2.92
CA LEU A 116 10.42 1.34 1.58
C LEU A 116 11.07 2.23 0.54
N THR A 117 11.77 1.63 -0.42
CA THR A 117 12.06 2.25 -1.70
C THR A 117 10.95 1.88 -2.68
N CYS A 118 10.33 2.89 -3.27
CA CYS A 118 9.39 2.79 -4.38
C CYS A 118 10.13 3.01 -5.71
N ARG A 119 9.88 2.14 -6.69
CA ARG A 119 10.24 2.32 -8.09
C ARG A 119 8.96 2.38 -8.91
N ASP A 120 8.69 3.57 -9.43
CA ASP A 120 7.53 3.83 -10.27
C ASP A 120 7.93 3.55 -11.73
N GLY A 121 7.40 2.46 -12.30
CA GLY A 121 7.66 2.07 -13.67
C GLY A 121 6.99 2.97 -14.71
N ILE A 122 5.97 3.73 -14.33
CA ILE A 122 5.23 4.67 -15.18
C ILE A 122 6.01 5.98 -15.26
N LEU A 123 6.33 6.57 -14.12
CA LEU A 123 7.06 7.84 -14.04
C LEU A 123 8.58 7.68 -14.18
N LYS A 124 9.07 6.44 -14.29
CA LYS A 124 10.51 6.09 -14.30
C LYS A 124 11.27 6.75 -13.14
N SER A 125 10.63 6.82 -11.97
CA SER A 125 11.14 7.51 -10.81
C SER A 125 11.43 6.55 -9.65
N ARG A 126 12.27 7.01 -8.73
CA ARG A 126 12.57 6.33 -7.48
C ARG A 126 12.32 7.29 -6.33
N SER A 127 11.65 6.81 -5.29
CA SER A 127 11.40 7.55 -4.05
C SER A 127 11.55 6.64 -2.84
N ASP A 128 11.99 7.19 -1.72
CA ASP A 128 12.03 6.48 -0.45
C ASP A 128 10.90 6.98 0.45
N TRP A 129 10.28 6.06 1.17
CA TRP A 129 9.08 6.29 1.96
C TRP A 129 9.24 5.66 3.34
N ILE A 130 8.76 6.38 4.36
CA ILE A 130 8.61 5.85 5.72
C ILE A 130 7.12 5.85 6.02
N PHE A 131 6.52 4.66 6.04
CA PHE A 131 5.16 4.49 6.49
C PHE A 131 5.13 4.18 7.98
N SER A 132 4.26 4.86 8.71
CA SER A 132 3.98 4.56 10.12
C SER A 132 2.63 3.88 10.26
N PHE A 133 2.53 2.89 11.14
CA PHE A 133 1.31 2.17 11.42
C PHE A 133 0.35 3.01 12.28
N ASN A 134 -0.91 3.02 11.89
CA ASN A 134 -2.01 3.59 12.64
C ASN A 134 -3.04 2.49 12.87
N ALA A 135 -3.25 2.13 14.14
CA ALA A 135 -4.34 1.24 14.51
C ALA A 135 -5.68 1.91 14.17
N VAL A 136 -6.56 1.18 13.50
CA VAL A 136 -7.90 1.67 13.16
C VAL A 136 -8.92 0.87 13.96
N ARG A 137 -9.81 1.57 14.66
CA ARG A 137 -10.81 0.91 15.51
C ARG A 137 -11.76 0.06 14.65
N GLY A 138 -11.94 -1.20 15.06
CA GLY A 138 -12.86 -2.12 14.39
C GLY A 138 -12.28 -2.87 13.19
N MET A 139 -11.00 -2.66 12.84
CA MET A 139 -10.30 -3.49 11.86
C MET A 139 -9.73 -4.75 12.52
N LYS A 140 -10.00 -5.91 11.91
CA LYS A 140 -9.42 -7.23 12.27
C LYS A 140 -8.89 -7.89 11.00
#